data_AF-A0AAR2LSI4-F1
#
_entry.id   AF-A0AAR2LSI4-F1
#
_cell.length_a   1.000
_cell.length_b   1.000
_cell.length_c   1.000
_cell.angle_alpha   90.00
_cell.angle_beta   90.00
_cell.angle_gamma   90.00
#
_symmetry.space_group_name_H-M   'P 1'
#
loop_
_entity.id
_entity.type
_entity.pdbx_description
1 polymer ?
#
loop_
_entity_poly.entity_id
_entity_poly.type
_entity_poly.pdbx_seq_one_letter_code
_entity_poly.pdbx_strand_id
1 'polypeptide(L)'
;MAPSHVLRCCQRGLSWIPVIFINLVVCWSYYAYVVELCIFIYLVVFHVCFVMFMWSYWKTIVSKPSNPSKEFCLPKAEKEQYEKEERPEAQQEILKKVARNLPVYTRTGSGAIRYCDLCQLIKPDRCHHCSTCDHCVLKMDHHCPWVNNCVGFSNYKFFVLFLAYSMLYCVFIAATVLQYFIKFWTLCRRRSVEHCPENQLPDNHAKFHVLFLFFVAAMFFISIMSLFSYHIWLVAKNRTTIEAFRAPVFRNGPDKNGFTLGFRKNLAQVFGDQKKHWFLPVYSSLGDGYTFPTRLVNTDSEQGIVDHQSSSKCSVDGQTNSRPLSDSQNHLLSNDVHSDEQKDCSVAKADNGLTVIVTVESES
;
A
#
# COMPACT_ATOMS: atom_id res chain seq x y z
N MET A 1 -1.42 4.59 35.13
CA MET A 1 -0.85 5.93 35.40
C MET A 1 -0.42 6.55 34.08
N ALA A 2 -0.92 7.75 33.75
CA ALA A 2 -0.45 8.46 32.57
C ALA A 2 1.04 8.82 32.75
N PRO A 3 1.92 8.55 31.77
CA PRO A 3 3.32 8.91 31.88
C PRO A 3 3.45 10.43 32.05
N SER A 4 4.35 10.86 32.94
CA SER A 4 4.60 12.29 33.20
C SER A 4 4.91 13.00 31.89
N HIS A 5 4.59 14.30 31.80
CA HIS A 5 4.86 15.12 30.62
C HIS A 5 6.32 14.99 30.13
N VAL A 6 7.25 14.89 31.08
CA VAL A 6 8.68 14.65 30.83
C VAL A 6 8.91 13.30 30.13
N LEU A 7 8.28 12.23 30.61
CA LEU A 7 8.44 10.90 30.00
C LEU A 7 7.88 10.84 28.57
N ARG A 8 6.76 11.53 28.30
CA ARG A 8 6.20 11.65 26.93
C ARG A 8 7.14 12.44 26.01
N CYS A 9 7.75 13.51 26.52
CA CYS A 9 8.72 14.30 25.76
C CYS A 9 9.97 13.48 25.43
N CYS A 10 10.51 12.74 26.40
CA CYS A 10 11.64 11.83 26.19
C CYS A 10 11.30 10.74 25.17
N GLN A 11 10.14 10.09 25.29
CA GLN A 11 9.68 9.08 24.33
C GLN A 11 9.58 9.64 22.91
N ARG A 12 9.06 10.87 22.76
CA ARG A 12 8.96 11.55 21.46
C ARG A 12 10.32 11.90 20.87
N GLY A 13 11.31 12.23 21.70
CA GLY A 13 12.69 12.43 21.26
C GLY A 13 13.35 11.12 20.81
N LEU A 14 13.24 10.07 21.64
CA LEU A 14 13.81 8.75 21.36
C LEU A 14 13.22 8.09 20.10
N SER A 15 11.96 8.38 19.75
CA SER A 15 11.33 7.80 18.56
C SER A 15 11.95 8.27 17.24
N TRP A 16 12.74 9.36 17.25
CA TRP A 16 13.49 9.82 16.07
C TRP A 16 14.84 9.12 15.87
N ILE A 17 15.34 8.36 16.85
CA ILE A 17 16.64 7.67 16.75
C ILE A 17 16.76 6.82 15.47
N PRO A 18 15.76 5.98 15.10
CA PRO A 18 15.88 5.19 13.86
C PRO A 18 15.97 6.05 12.61
N VAL A 19 15.24 7.16 12.55
CA VAL A 19 15.27 8.10 11.41
C VAL A 19 16.63 8.78 11.32
N ILE A 20 17.17 9.26 12.44
CA ILE A 20 18.49 9.88 12.50
C ILE A 20 19.56 8.88 12.06
N PHE A 21 19.50 7.64 12.56
CA PHE A 21 20.42 6.58 12.18
C PHE A 21 20.43 6.33 10.66
N ILE A 22 19.25 6.18 10.03
CA ILE A 22 19.17 5.97 8.58
C ILE A 22 19.74 7.16 7.82
N ASN A 23 19.43 8.40 8.22
CA ASN A 23 19.99 9.58 7.57
C ASN A 23 21.53 9.65 7.71
N LEU A 24 22.09 9.28 8.86
CA LEU A 24 23.55 9.23 9.05
C LEU A 24 24.20 8.20 8.11
N VAL A 25 23.63 7.00 8.00
CA VAL A 25 24.12 5.95 7.08
C VAL A 25 24.03 6.43 5.63
N VAL A 26 22.93 7.08 5.24
CA VAL A 26 22.73 7.59 3.89
C VAL A 26 23.72 8.72 3.57
N CYS A 27 23.88 9.69 4.47
CA CYS A 27 24.85 10.78 4.31
C CYS A 27 26.28 10.24 4.17
N TRP A 28 26.65 9.28 5.02
CA TRP A 28 27.94 8.60 4.92
C TRP A 28 28.09 7.83 3.61
N SER A 29 27.05 7.12 3.15
CA SER A 29 27.09 6.40 1.87
C SER A 29 27.24 7.34 0.67
N TYR A 30 26.63 8.52 0.72
CA TYR A 30 26.79 9.56 -0.29
C TYR A 30 28.22 10.08 -0.31
N TYR A 31 28.78 10.42 0.86
CA TYR A 31 30.19 10.81 0.99
C TYR A 31 31.13 9.73 0.43
N ALA A 32 30.98 8.48 0.88
CA ALA A 32 31.82 7.36 0.48
C ALA A 32 31.73 7.10 -1.04
N TYR A 33 30.55 7.23 -1.64
CA TYR A 33 30.40 7.00 -3.08
C TYR A 33 30.90 8.18 -3.93
N VAL A 34 30.55 9.41 -3.55
CA VAL A 34 30.81 10.60 -4.37
C VAL A 34 32.22 11.14 -4.16
N VAL A 35 32.73 11.15 -2.94
CA VAL A 35 34.04 11.72 -2.61
C VAL A 35 35.15 10.68 -2.71
N GLU A 36 34.97 9.51 -2.09
CA GLU A 36 36.04 8.50 -2.01
C GLU A 36 36.15 7.64 -3.29
N LEU A 37 35.01 7.28 -3.92
CA LEU A 37 35.02 6.47 -5.15
C LEU A 37 34.99 7.32 -6.43
N CYS A 38 34.19 8.39 -6.46
CA CYS A 38 34.16 9.46 -7.47
C CYS A 38 34.31 9.01 -8.95
N ILE A 39 33.39 8.18 -9.45
CA ILE A 39 33.40 7.73 -10.85
C ILE A 39 32.42 8.56 -11.68
N PHE A 40 32.95 9.51 -12.47
CA PHE A 40 32.14 10.47 -13.25
C PHE A 40 31.00 9.85 -14.08
N ILE A 41 31.23 8.69 -14.69
CA ILE A 41 30.21 8.01 -15.53
C ILE A 41 29.00 7.55 -14.70
N TYR A 42 29.21 7.15 -13.45
CA TYR A 42 28.16 6.64 -12.57
C TYR A 42 27.49 7.73 -11.72
N LEU A 43 28.10 8.92 -11.60
CA LEU A 43 27.59 9.98 -10.73
C LEU A 43 26.18 10.43 -11.11
N VAL A 44 25.85 10.56 -12.39
CA VAL A 44 24.51 11.00 -12.81
C VAL A 44 23.44 10.01 -12.34
N VAL A 45 23.64 8.72 -12.62
CA VAL A 45 22.69 7.66 -12.22
C VAL A 45 22.61 7.56 -10.70
N PHE A 46 23.76 7.65 -10.01
CA PHE A 46 23.82 7.67 -8.55
C PHE A 46 22.94 8.79 -7.96
N HIS A 47 23.08 10.03 -8.48
CA HIS A 47 22.30 11.16 -8.00
C HIS A 47 20.80 10.98 -8.26
N VAL A 48 20.41 10.43 -9.42
CA VAL A 48 19.00 10.12 -9.69
C VAL A 48 18.46 9.10 -8.69
N CYS A 49 19.19 8.01 -8.43
CA CYS A 49 18.80 7.01 -7.43
C CYS A 49 18.71 7.62 -6.02
N PHE A 50 19.72 8.42 -5.63
CA PHE A 50 19.77 9.10 -4.34
C PHE A 50 18.60 10.07 -4.15
N VAL A 51 18.32 10.92 -5.14
CA VAL A 51 17.21 11.89 -5.07
C VAL A 51 15.87 11.17 -4.97
N MET A 52 15.63 10.13 -5.77
CA MET A 52 14.37 9.38 -5.70
C MET A 52 14.20 8.62 -4.37
N PHE A 53 15.30 8.06 -3.84
CA PHE A 53 15.33 7.47 -2.51
C PHE A 53 14.99 8.51 -1.43
N MET A 54 15.69 9.64 -1.39
CA MET A 54 15.48 10.69 -0.38
C MET A 54 14.07 11.29 -0.49
N TRP A 55 13.59 11.54 -1.71
CA TRP A 55 12.26 12.09 -1.93
C TRP A 55 11.17 11.15 -1.41
N SER A 56 11.25 9.86 -1.75
CA SER A 56 10.27 8.86 -1.28
C SER A 56 10.36 8.62 0.22
N TYR A 57 11.56 8.56 0.81
CA TYR A 57 11.77 8.43 2.24
C TYR A 57 11.17 9.61 3.00
N TRP A 58 11.49 10.84 2.60
CA TRP A 58 10.99 12.04 3.27
C TRP A 58 9.47 12.18 3.13
N LYS A 59 8.92 11.87 1.95
CA LYS A 59 7.46 11.84 1.74
C LYS A 59 6.79 10.82 2.66
N THR A 60 7.41 9.70 2.96
CA THR A 60 6.86 8.70 3.90
C THR A 60 6.86 9.22 5.35
N ILE A 61 7.94 9.90 5.76
CA ILE A 61 8.08 10.51 7.10
C ILE A 61 7.07 11.65 7.31
N VAL A 62 7.01 12.62 6.39
CA VAL A 62 6.28 13.89 6.64
C VAL A 62 4.80 13.81 6.28
N SER A 63 4.37 12.82 5.48
CA SER A 63 2.97 12.67 5.12
C SER A 63 2.20 12.11 6.31
N LYS A 64 1.46 13.00 6.99
CA LYS A 64 0.67 12.64 8.16
C LYS A 64 -0.36 11.55 7.81
N PRO A 65 -0.56 10.55 8.68
CA PRO A 65 -1.57 9.54 8.45
C PRO A 65 -2.96 10.19 8.47
N SER A 66 -3.85 9.79 7.55
CA SER A 66 -5.22 10.31 7.55
C SER A 66 -6.03 9.78 8.74
N ASN A 67 -6.81 10.65 9.36
CA ASN A 67 -7.70 10.36 10.48
C ASN A 67 -9.15 10.19 9.98
N PRO A 68 -10.01 9.43 10.70
CA PRO A 68 -11.45 9.41 10.46
C PRO A 68 -12.08 10.81 10.47
N SER A 69 -13.10 11.04 9.63
CA SER A 69 -13.89 12.27 9.63
C SER A 69 -14.74 12.34 10.91
N LYS A 70 -15.25 13.54 11.23
CA LYS A 70 -16.14 13.74 12.39
C LYS A 70 -17.48 13.00 12.27
N GLU A 71 -17.88 12.59 11.07
CA GLU A 71 -19.11 11.82 10.84
C GLU A 71 -19.05 10.43 11.46
N PHE A 72 -17.85 9.88 11.62
CA PHE A 72 -17.63 8.60 12.30
C PHE A 72 -17.64 8.72 13.83
N CYS A 73 -17.59 9.94 14.38
CA CYS A 73 -17.73 10.15 15.82
C CYS A 73 -19.20 9.94 16.23
N LEU A 74 -19.40 9.46 17.46
CA LEU A 74 -20.77 9.37 17.99
C LEU A 74 -21.36 10.78 18.13
N PRO A 75 -22.60 11.01 17.65
CA PRO A 75 -23.32 12.23 17.96
C PRO A 75 -23.46 12.38 19.48
N LYS A 76 -23.58 13.62 19.98
CA LYS A 76 -23.52 13.91 21.42
C LYS A 76 -24.54 13.08 22.24
N ALA A 77 -25.77 12.96 21.76
CA ALA A 77 -26.83 12.22 22.45
C ALA A 77 -26.50 10.73 22.57
N GLU A 78 -26.14 10.08 21.46
CA GLU A 78 -25.72 8.67 21.45
C GLU A 78 -24.44 8.43 22.24
N LYS A 79 -23.51 9.40 22.25
CA LYS A 79 -22.29 9.33 23.06
C LYS A 79 -22.62 9.31 24.55
N GLU A 80 -23.45 10.25 25.02
CA GLU A 80 -23.87 10.28 26.43
C GLU A 80 -24.65 9.02 26.82
N GLN A 81 -25.47 8.50 25.91
CA GLN A 81 -26.19 7.25 26.13
C GLN A 81 -25.23 6.05 26.23
N TYR A 82 -24.23 6.00 25.34
CA TYR A 82 -23.20 4.95 25.33
C TYR A 82 -22.36 4.96 26.62
N GLU A 83 -21.96 6.14 27.09
CA GLU A 83 -21.17 6.30 28.32
C GLU A 83 -21.95 5.96 29.59
N LYS A 84 -23.28 6.15 29.60
CA LYS A 84 -24.16 5.80 30.73
C LYS A 84 -24.59 4.34 30.77
N GLU A 85 -24.56 3.65 29.63
CA GLU A 85 -25.00 2.26 29.54
C GLU A 85 -23.89 1.32 30.02
N GLU A 86 -24.21 0.47 31.00
CA GLU A 86 -23.27 -0.52 31.55
C GLU A 86 -23.33 -1.86 30.82
N ARG A 87 -24.47 -2.18 30.17
CA ARG A 87 -24.66 -3.47 29.49
C ARG A 87 -23.99 -3.47 28.11
N PRO A 88 -23.04 -4.39 27.84
CA PRO A 88 -22.33 -4.42 26.55
C PRO A 88 -23.25 -4.64 25.34
N GLU A 89 -24.34 -5.39 25.50
CA GLU A 89 -25.30 -5.65 24.43
C GLU A 89 -26.04 -4.37 24.03
N ALA A 90 -26.49 -3.57 25.00
CA ALA A 90 -27.17 -2.32 24.73
C ALA A 90 -26.23 -1.25 24.17
N GLN A 91 -24.97 -1.22 24.64
CA GLN A 91 -23.92 -0.41 24.01
C GLN A 91 -23.77 -0.77 22.52
N GLN A 92 -23.77 -2.06 22.17
CA GLN A 92 -23.70 -2.48 20.77
C GLN A 92 -24.93 -2.08 19.96
N GLU A 93 -26.13 -2.08 20.54
CA GLU A 93 -27.33 -1.59 19.83
C GLU A 93 -27.25 -0.09 19.51
N ILE A 94 -26.71 0.72 20.42
CA ILE A 94 -26.45 2.15 20.17
C ILE A 94 -25.46 2.31 19.01
N LEU A 95 -24.34 1.57 19.04
CA LEU A 95 -23.34 1.62 17.98
C LEU A 95 -23.91 1.14 16.63
N LYS A 96 -24.74 0.09 16.63
CA LYS A 96 -25.41 -0.42 15.42
C LYS A 96 -26.36 0.62 14.84
N LYS A 97 -27.13 1.33 15.67
CA LYS A 97 -28.03 2.41 15.24
C LYS A 97 -27.27 3.50 14.48
N VAL A 98 -26.14 3.97 15.02
CA VAL A 98 -25.31 4.99 14.37
C VAL A 98 -24.64 4.43 13.11
N ALA A 99 -24.12 3.20 13.16
CA ALA A 99 -23.42 2.56 12.04
C ALA A 99 -24.31 2.35 10.80
N ARG A 100 -25.64 2.27 10.93
CA ARG A 100 -26.57 2.15 9.78
C ARG A 100 -26.48 3.34 8.82
N ASN A 101 -26.10 4.51 9.33
CA ASN A 101 -25.96 5.73 8.54
C ASN A 101 -24.51 5.97 8.07
N LEU A 102 -23.62 5.00 8.25
CA LEU A 102 -22.21 5.08 7.87
C LEU A 102 -21.86 4.00 6.84
N PRO A 103 -20.91 4.25 5.92
CA PRO A 103 -20.48 3.27 4.94
C PRO A 103 -19.49 2.27 5.57
N VAL A 104 -19.98 1.44 6.51
CA VAL A 104 -19.19 0.46 7.27
C VAL A 104 -19.69 -0.97 7.07
N TYR A 105 -18.92 -1.75 6.32
CA TYR A 105 -19.30 -3.11 5.91
C TYR A 105 -18.62 -4.19 6.74
N THR A 106 -17.56 -3.85 7.49
CA THR A 106 -16.82 -4.82 8.33
C THR A 106 -17.21 -4.77 9.81
N ARG A 107 -16.96 -5.88 10.51
CA ARG A 107 -17.27 -6.10 11.93
C ARG A 107 -16.07 -6.66 12.68
N THR A 108 -16.19 -6.79 14.00
CA THR A 108 -15.23 -7.54 14.82
C THR A 108 -15.35 -9.06 14.55
N GLY A 109 -14.44 -9.86 15.11
CA GLY A 109 -14.53 -11.32 15.06
C GLY A 109 -15.82 -11.90 15.66
N SER A 110 -16.45 -11.18 16.59
CA SER A 110 -17.73 -11.54 17.21
C SER A 110 -18.96 -10.95 16.49
N GLY A 111 -18.77 -10.27 15.36
CA GLY A 111 -19.86 -9.61 14.63
C GLY A 111 -20.27 -8.22 15.18
N ALA A 112 -19.61 -7.72 16.22
CA ALA A 112 -19.87 -6.42 16.82
C ALA A 112 -19.41 -5.24 15.92
N ILE A 113 -19.93 -4.03 16.19
CA ILE A 113 -19.46 -2.81 15.53
C ILE A 113 -18.02 -2.52 15.95
N ARG A 114 -17.17 -2.20 14.98
CA ARG A 114 -15.77 -1.82 15.23
C ARG A 114 -15.73 -0.41 15.83
N TYR A 115 -15.63 -0.32 17.14
CA TYR A 115 -15.54 0.96 17.85
C TYR A 115 -14.13 1.23 18.38
N CYS A 116 -13.80 2.51 18.59
CA CYS A 116 -12.58 2.95 19.26
C CYS A 116 -12.92 3.73 20.52
N ASP A 117 -12.70 3.16 21.70
CA ASP A 117 -12.97 3.85 22.97
C ASP A 117 -12.03 5.04 23.21
N LEU A 118 -10.78 4.95 22.77
CA LEU A 118 -9.82 6.04 22.93
C LEU A 118 -10.17 7.28 22.08
N CYS A 119 -10.64 7.05 20.84
CA CYS A 119 -10.98 8.12 19.91
C CYS A 119 -12.47 8.46 19.88
N GLN A 120 -13.30 7.69 20.59
CA GLN A 120 -14.76 7.82 20.65
C GLN A 120 -15.43 7.89 19.27
N LEU A 121 -15.08 6.94 18.39
CA LEU A 121 -15.58 6.87 17.02
C LEU A 121 -15.78 5.43 16.53
N ILE A 122 -16.73 5.27 15.62
CA ILE A 122 -16.92 4.03 14.85
C ILE A 122 -15.81 3.98 13.80
N LYS A 123 -14.99 2.93 13.81
CA LYS A 123 -13.86 2.79 12.89
C LYS A 123 -14.39 2.59 11.47
N PRO A 124 -14.02 3.44 10.49
CA PRO A 124 -14.21 3.14 9.09
C PRO A 124 -13.62 1.77 8.73
N ASP A 125 -14.04 1.21 7.60
CA ASP A 125 -13.45 -0.04 7.13
C ASP A 125 -11.93 0.13 6.95
N ARG A 126 -11.18 -0.93 7.30
CA ARG A 126 -9.70 -0.95 7.25
C ARG A 126 -9.01 0.07 8.17
N CYS A 127 -9.74 0.82 9.00
CA CYS A 127 -9.17 1.75 9.97
C CYS A 127 -8.81 1.06 11.29
N HIS A 128 -7.63 1.36 11.82
CA HIS A 128 -7.17 0.82 13.11
C HIS A 128 -6.58 1.94 13.98
N HIS A 129 -6.70 1.78 15.30
CA HIS A 129 -6.06 2.69 16.26
C HIS A 129 -4.60 2.28 16.44
N CYS A 130 -3.68 3.23 16.26
CA CYS A 130 -2.28 3.02 16.59
C CYS A 130 -1.97 3.68 17.93
N SER A 131 -1.60 2.90 18.94
CA SER A 131 -1.23 3.41 20.26
C SER A 131 0.01 4.31 20.24
N THR A 132 0.94 4.10 19.31
CA THR A 132 2.12 4.96 19.16
C THR A 132 1.77 6.31 18.54
N CYS A 133 0.88 6.32 17.54
CA CYS A 133 0.38 7.56 16.92
C CYS A 133 -0.71 8.24 17.78
N ASP A 134 -1.31 7.51 18.73
CA ASP A 134 -2.42 7.92 19.61
C ASP A 134 -3.68 8.41 18.87
N HIS A 135 -3.93 7.82 17.69
CA HIS A 135 -5.14 8.08 16.93
C HIS A 135 -5.49 6.92 15.99
N CYS A 136 -6.72 6.94 15.50
CA CYS A 136 -7.16 6.08 14.41
C CYS A 136 -6.53 6.51 13.07
N VAL A 137 -6.02 5.52 12.33
CA VAL A 137 -5.35 5.68 11.03
C VAL A 137 -6.17 4.96 9.96
N LEU A 138 -6.56 5.70 8.93
CA LEU A 138 -7.28 5.15 7.77
C LEU A 138 -6.41 4.16 7.00
N LYS A 139 -6.99 3.03 6.58
CA LYS A 139 -6.30 1.92 5.90
C LYS A 139 -4.94 1.61 6.54
N MET A 140 -4.90 1.51 7.86
CA MET A 140 -3.65 1.31 8.60
C MET A 140 -2.97 0.02 8.15
N ASP A 141 -1.70 0.14 7.78
CA ASP A 141 -0.86 -1.01 7.45
C ASP A 141 -0.03 -1.41 8.67
N HIS A 142 0.82 -0.51 9.14
CA HIS A 142 1.62 -0.70 10.35
C HIS A 142 2.17 0.64 10.87
N HIS A 143 2.66 0.65 12.10
CA HIS A 143 3.53 1.72 12.58
C HIS A 143 4.98 1.39 12.26
N CYS A 144 5.70 2.28 11.59
CA CYS A 144 7.06 2.03 11.14
C CYS A 144 8.06 2.93 11.88
N PRO A 145 8.88 2.36 12.79
CA PRO A 145 9.87 3.14 13.54
C PRO A 145 10.91 3.81 12.64
N TRP A 146 11.27 3.19 11.51
CA TRP A 146 12.28 3.68 10.56
C TRP A 146 11.90 4.98 9.82
N VAL A 147 10.62 5.32 9.84
CA VAL A 147 10.09 6.60 9.32
C VAL A 147 9.41 7.42 10.43
N ASN A 148 9.45 6.95 11.67
CA ASN A 148 8.79 7.53 12.85
C ASN A 148 7.34 7.97 12.56
N ASN A 149 6.60 7.15 11.82
CA ASN A 149 5.27 7.48 11.35
C ASN A 149 4.43 6.21 11.12
N CYS A 150 3.10 6.36 11.17
CA CYS A 150 2.18 5.32 10.76
C CYS A 150 2.13 5.24 9.22
N VAL A 151 2.23 4.03 8.68
CA VAL A 151 1.99 3.74 7.27
C VAL A 151 0.52 3.36 7.10
N GLY A 152 -0.21 4.13 6.30
CA GLY A 152 -1.64 3.96 6.05
C GLY A 152 -2.07 4.61 4.75
N PHE A 153 -3.34 4.98 4.63
CA PHE A 153 -3.95 5.44 3.38
C PHE A 153 -3.18 6.57 2.68
N SER A 154 -2.76 7.61 3.41
CA SER A 154 -2.15 8.82 2.84
C SER A 154 -0.71 8.66 2.37
N ASN A 155 0.01 7.64 2.85
CA ASN A 155 1.45 7.49 2.60
C ASN A 155 1.87 6.08 2.16
N TYR A 156 0.95 5.12 2.00
CA TYR A 156 1.29 3.75 1.59
C TYR A 156 2.05 3.70 0.25
N LYS A 157 1.61 4.49 -0.74
CA LYS A 157 2.32 4.61 -2.02
C LYS A 157 3.77 5.09 -1.82
N PHE A 158 3.98 6.10 -0.97
CA PHE A 158 5.32 6.63 -0.69
C PHE A 158 6.19 5.58 -0.02
N PHE A 159 5.63 4.82 0.92
CA PHE A 159 6.34 3.72 1.57
C PHE A 159 6.77 2.63 0.57
N VAL A 160 5.88 2.20 -0.33
CA VAL A 160 6.22 1.20 -1.36
C VAL A 160 7.30 1.73 -2.32
N LEU A 161 7.22 3.00 -2.72
CA LEU A 161 8.26 3.65 -3.53
C LEU A 161 9.58 3.79 -2.76
N PHE A 162 9.53 4.11 -1.47
CA PHE A 162 10.71 4.16 -0.60
C PHE A 162 11.41 2.81 -0.57
N LEU A 163 10.68 1.70 -0.41
CA LEU A 163 11.28 0.36 -0.48
C LEU A 163 11.91 0.07 -1.85
N ALA A 164 11.21 0.41 -2.94
CA ALA A 164 11.71 0.22 -4.30
C ALA A 164 12.99 1.02 -4.56
N TYR A 165 13.01 2.31 -4.23
CA TYR A 165 14.18 3.17 -4.44
C TYR A 165 15.32 2.86 -3.47
N SER A 166 15.03 2.39 -2.25
CA SER A 166 16.05 1.85 -1.33
C SER A 166 16.75 0.65 -1.94
N MET A 167 15.97 -0.29 -2.51
CA MET A 167 16.50 -1.47 -3.17
C MET A 167 17.36 -1.09 -4.38
N LEU A 168 16.86 -0.19 -5.25
CA LEU A 168 17.62 0.28 -6.42
C LEU A 168 18.91 1.01 -6.02
N TYR A 169 18.86 1.85 -4.98
CA TYR A 169 20.04 2.54 -4.45
C TYR A 169 21.09 1.56 -3.95
N CYS A 170 20.68 0.55 -3.16
CA CYS A 170 21.58 -0.48 -2.64
C CYS A 170 22.17 -1.35 -3.76
N VAL A 171 21.36 -1.79 -4.73
CA VAL A 171 21.83 -2.60 -5.88
C VAL A 171 22.82 -1.79 -6.71
N PHE A 172 22.52 -0.52 -6.99
CA PHE A 172 23.40 0.33 -7.78
C PHE A 172 24.77 0.49 -7.10
N ILE A 173 24.79 0.79 -5.80
CA ILE A 173 26.02 0.86 -5.01
C ILE A 173 26.75 -0.49 -5.04
N ALA A 174 26.08 -1.59 -4.68
CA ALA A 174 26.71 -2.91 -4.61
C ALA A 174 27.30 -3.35 -5.96
N ALA A 175 26.56 -3.17 -7.05
CA ALA A 175 26.99 -3.56 -8.39
C ALA A 175 28.20 -2.74 -8.88
N THR A 176 28.19 -1.42 -8.66
CA THR A 176 29.30 -0.55 -9.07
C THR A 176 30.53 -0.72 -8.18
N VAL A 177 30.34 -0.97 -6.88
CA VAL A 177 31.44 -1.22 -5.92
C VAL A 177 32.04 -2.62 -6.07
N LEU A 178 31.28 -3.63 -6.53
CA LEU A 178 31.73 -5.02 -6.63
C LEU A 178 33.05 -5.17 -7.38
N GLN A 179 33.24 -4.45 -8.48
CA GLN A 179 34.48 -4.52 -9.26
C GLN A 179 35.70 -4.05 -8.46
N TYR A 180 35.52 -2.99 -7.66
CA TYR A 180 36.56 -2.45 -6.77
C TYR A 180 36.80 -3.36 -5.57
N PHE A 181 35.74 -3.97 -5.04
CA PHE A 181 35.84 -4.97 -3.99
C PHE A 181 36.67 -6.19 -4.46
N ILE A 182 36.40 -6.70 -5.66
CA ILE A 182 37.17 -7.80 -6.26
C ILE A 182 38.62 -7.38 -6.50
N LYS A 183 38.84 -6.20 -7.09
CA LYS A 183 40.19 -5.67 -7.35
C LYS A 183 40.98 -5.50 -6.05
N PHE A 184 40.35 -5.00 -4.99
CA PHE A 184 40.95 -4.88 -3.67
C PHE A 184 41.40 -6.24 -3.12
N TRP A 185 40.49 -7.23 -3.09
CA TRP A 185 40.80 -8.53 -2.50
C TRP A 185 41.83 -9.34 -3.31
N THR A 186 41.79 -9.22 -4.64
CA THR A 186 42.75 -9.91 -5.53
C THR A 186 44.15 -9.28 -5.48
N LEU A 187 44.26 -7.95 -5.37
CA LEU A 187 45.55 -7.27 -5.19
C LEU A 187 46.14 -7.52 -3.80
N CYS A 188 45.32 -7.51 -2.73
CA CYS A 188 45.77 -7.90 -1.40
C CYS A 188 46.27 -9.35 -1.35
N ARG A 189 45.56 -10.28 -2.01
CA ARG A 189 45.98 -11.69 -2.10
C ARG A 189 47.31 -11.86 -2.86
N ARG A 190 47.50 -11.13 -3.97
CA ARG A 190 48.76 -11.18 -4.72
C ARG A 190 49.93 -10.61 -3.89
N ARG A 191 49.69 -9.55 -3.11
CA ARG A 191 50.69 -8.93 -2.23
C ARG A 191 51.04 -9.77 -0.99
N SER A 192 50.13 -10.59 -0.47
CA SER A 192 50.48 -11.55 0.60
C SER A 192 51.39 -12.68 0.09
N VAL A 193 51.42 -12.92 -1.22
CA VAL A 193 52.25 -13.96 -1.87
C VAL A 193 53.57 -13.39 -2.39
N GLU A 194 53.59 -12.13 -2.87
CA GLU A 194 54.80 -11.45 -3.37
C GLU A 194 55.18 -10.26 -2.46
N HIS A 195 56.38 -10.32 -1.85
CA HIS A 195 56.95 -9.26 -0.99
C HIS A 195 57.28 -8.01 -1.84
N CYS A 196 56.28 -7.17 -2.14
CA CYS A 196 56.45 -5.96 -2.95
C CYS A 196 56.76 -4.70 -2.11
N PRO A 197 57.61 -3.78 -2.62
CA PRO A 197 58.09 -2.60 -1.90
C PRO A 197 56.97 -1.58 -1.62
N GLU A 198 57.18 -0.83 -0.55
CA GLU A 198 56.19 -0.14 0.29
C GLU A 198 55.46 1.07 -0.36
N ASN A 199 55.82 1.47 -1.59
CA ASN A 199 55.58 2.84 -2.07
C ASN A 199 54.52 3.02 -3.19
N GLN A 200 53.47 2.18 -3.25
CA GLN A 200 52.35 2.37 -4.20
C GLN A 200 50.95 2.29 -3.54
N LEU A 201 50.78 2.85 -2.34
CA LEU A 201 49.45 2.95 -1.73
C LEU A 201 48.97 4.41 -1.73
N PRO A 202 48.22 4.87 -2.75
CA PRO A 202 47.26 5.92 -2.52
C PRO A 202 46.16 5.36 -1.62
N ASP A 203 45.91 6.10 -0.55
CA ASP A 203 44.70 6.20 0.25
C ASP A 203 44.20 4.96 1.02
N ASN A 204 44.63 4.80 2.28
CA ASN A 204 44.06 3.81 3.19
C ASN A 204 42.63 4.15 3.63
N HIS A 205 42.24 5.43 3.56
CA HIS A 205 40.93 5.90 3.98
C HIS A 205 39.84 5.45 3.00
N ALA A 206 40.02 5.72 1.71
CA ALA A 206 39.12 5.29 0.64
C ALA A 206 38.86 3.77 0.66
N LYS A 207 39.86 2.96 1.03
CA LYS A 207 39.76 1.49 1.11
C LYS A 207 38.75 1.02 2.15
N PHE A 208 38.73 1.61 3.34
CA PHE A 208 37.78 1.25 4.38
C PHE A 208 36.35 1.64 4.02
N HIS A 209 36.18 2.83 3.42
CA HIS A 209 34.87 3.30 2.97
C HIS A 209 34.27 2.37 1.91
N VAL A 210 35.03 2.00 0.87
CA VAL A 210 34.55 1.15 -0.22
C VAL A 210 34.18 -0.25 0.28
N LEU A 211 34.99 -0.85 1.16
CA LEU A 211 34.71 -2.17 1.73
C LEU A 211 33.41 -2.17 2.56
N PHE A 212 33.29 -1.20 3.49
CA PHE A 212 32.12 -1.10 4.35
C PHE A 212 30.86 -0.75 3.55
N LEU A 213 30.99 0.09 2.52
CA LEU A 213 29.88 0.49 1.65
C LEU A 213 29.26 -0.71 0.92
N PHE A 214 30.08 -1.64 0.43
CA PHE A 214 29.58 -2.88 -0.19
C PHE A 214 28.77 -3.73 0.81
N PHE A 215 29.31 -3.99 2.00
CA PHE A 215 28.64 -4.82 3.00
C PHE A 215 27.34 -4.19 3.50
N VAL A 216 27.35 -2.89 3.78
CA VAL A 216 26.16 -2.15 4.21
C VAL A 216 25.09 -2.19 3.12
N ALA A 217 25.46 -1.90 1.86
CA ALA A 217 24.52 -1.93 0.74
C ALA A 217 23.94 -3.35 0.51
N ALA A 218 24.76 -4.39 0.56
CA ALA A 218 24.31 -5.77 0.39
C ALA A 218 23.37 -6.22 1.53
N MET A 219 23.69 -5.88 2.78
CA MET A 219 22.86 -6.19 3.94
C MET A 219 21.48 -5.53 3.82
N PHE A 220 21.44 -4.21 3.56
CA PHE A 220 20.17 -3.50 3.38
C PHE A 220 19.40 -4.02 2.17
N PHE A 221 20.07 -4.34 1.06
CA PHE A 221 19.42 -4.92 -0.11
C PHE A 221 18.66 -6.20 0.22
N ILE A 222 19.31 -7.17 0.87
CA ILE A 222 18.69 -8.46 1.21
C ILE A 222 17.46 -8.25 2.11
N SER A 223 17.60 -7.42 3.15
CA SER A 223 16.50 -7.12 4.06
C SER A 223 15.33 -6.43 3.35
N ILE A 224 15.60 -5.37 2.58
CA ILE A 224 14.58 -4.59 1.89
C ILE A 224 13.92 -5.36 0.76
N MET A 225 14.64 -6.22 0.04
CA MET A 225 14.08 -7.05 -1.03
C MET A 225 12.96 -7.96 -0.49
N SER A 226 13.15 -8.55 0.70
CA SER A 226 12.12 -9.40 1.31
C SER A 226 10.86 -8.61 1.67
N LEU A 227 11.03 -7.43 2.28
CA LEU A 227 9.93 -6.55 2.68
C LEU A 227 9.21 -5.98 1.46
N PHE A 228 9.95 -5.55 0.44
CA PHE A 228 9.38 -5.05 -0.81
C PHE A 228 8.54 -6.13 -1.50
N SER A 229 9.07 -7.35 -1.62
CA SER A 229 8.35 -8.48 -2.23
C SER A 229 7.04 -8.80 -1.50
N TYR A 230 7.07 -8.78 -0.16
CA TYR A 230 5.88 -8.93 0.67
C TYR A 230 4.84 -7.84 0.39
N HIS A 231 5.25 -6.57 0.33
CA HIS A 231 4.34 -5.46 0.07
C HIS A 231 3.80 -5.45 -1.37
N ILE A 232 4.57 -5.89 -2.37
CA ILE A 232 4.05 -6.06 -3.73
C ILE A 232 2.96 -7.13 -3.76
N TRP A 233 3.12 -8.23 -3.02
CA TRP A 233 2.06 -9.23 -2.86
C TRP A 233 0.81 -8.66 -2.15
N LEU A 234 1.00 -7.85 -1.10
CA LEU A 234 -0.11 -7.17 -0.41
C LEU A 234 -0.87 -6.23 -1.33
N VAL A 235 -0.16 -5.39 -2.10
CA VAL A 235 -0.75 -4.50 -3.12
C VAL A 235 -1.52 -5.34 -4.14
N ALA A 236 -0.92 -6.42 -4.66
CA ALA A 236 -1.56 -7.30 -5.64
C ALA A 236 -2.87 -7.94 -5.12
N LYS A 237 -2.97 -8.19 -3.81
CA LYS A 237 -4.17 -8.75 -3.16
C LYS A 237 -5.11 -7.68 -2.55
N ASN A 238 -4.75 -6.40 -2.61
CA ASN A 238 -5.41 -5.28 -1.93
C ASN A 238 -5.60 -5.54 -0.42
N ARG A 239 -4.55 -6.00 0.25
CA ARG A 239 -4.54 -6.25 1.69
C ARG A 239 -3.58 -5.31 2.38
N THR A 240 -3.91 -4.87 3.58
CA THR A 240 -2.91 -4.33 4.50
C THR A 240 -2.17 -5.47 5.21
N THR A 241 -1.04 -5.18 5.84
CA THR A 241 -0.33 -6.14 6.70
C THR A 241 -1.26 -6.70 7.78
N ILE A 242 -2.07 -5.86 8.45
CA ILE A 242 -3.06 -6.28 9.46
C ILE A 242 -4.05 -7.30 8.87
N GLU A 243 -4.59 -7.01 7.68
CA GLU A 243 -5.57 -7.87 7.01
C GLU A 243 -4.98 -9.20 6.53
N ALA A 244 -3.68 -9.22 6.23
CA ALA A 244 -2.99 -10.46 5.88
C ALA A 244 -2.92 -11.44 7.07
N PHE A 245 -2.70 -10.91 8.28
CA PHE A 245 -2.70 -11.70 9.52
C PHE A 245 -4.12 -12.01 10.02
N ARG A 246 -5.03 -11.04 9.95
CA ARG A 246 -6.42 -11.18 10.44
C ARG A 246 -7.40 -10.76 9.35
N ALA A 247 -8.09 -11.74 8.78
CA ALA A 247 -9.08 -11.50 7.74
C ALA A 247 -10.15 -10.50 8.23
N PRO A 248 -10.50 -9.47 7.44
CA PRO A 248 -11.64 -8.62 7.77
C PRO A 248 -12.92 -9.46 7.75
N VAL A 249 -13.79 -9.21 8.73
CA VAL A 249 -15.07 -9.90 8.88
C VAL A 249 -16.15 -9.04 8.26
N PHE A 250 -16.76 -9.55 7.19
CA PHE A 250 -17.94 -8.96 6.55
C PHE A 250 -19.22 -9.57 7.14
N ARG A 251 -20.39 -9.09 6.72
CA ARG A 251 -21.68 -9.68 7.12
C ARG A 251 -21.77 -11.19 6.83
N ASN A 252 -21.16 -11.65 5.74
CA ASN A 252 -21.15 -13.06 5.32
C ASN A 252 -20.00 -13.86 5.97
N GLY A 253 -19.28 -13.28 6.93
CA GLY A 253 -18.14 -13.90 7.61
C GLY A 253 -16.77 -13.37 7.16
N PRO A 254 -15.68 -13.98 7.64
CA PRO A 254 -14.31 -13.58 7.32
C PRO A 254 -13.96 -13.77 5.84
N ASP A 255 -13.48 -12.72 5.16
CA ASP A 255 -13.02 -12.82 3.77
C ASP A 255 -11.70 -12.06 3.55
N LYS A 256 -10.59 -12.79 3.40
CA LYS A 256 -9.28 -12.19 3.07
C LYS A 256 -9.25 -11.51 1.70
N ASN A 257 -10.21 -11.82 0.83
CA ASN A 257 -10.35 -11.27 -0.52
C ASN A 257 -11.48 -10.24 -0.61
N GLY A 258 -12.08 -9.83 0.51
CA GLY A 258 -13.27 -8.97 0.47
C GLY A 258 -13.05 -7.61 -0.21
N PHE A 259 -11.81 -7.09 -0.24
CA PHE A 259 -11.44 -5.83 -0.92
C PHE A 259 -10.70 -6.03 -2.24
N THR A 260 -10.52 -7.26 -2.75
CA THR A 260 -9.80 -7.47 -4.02
C THR A 260 -10.70 -7.15 -5.21
N LEU A 261 -10.14 -6.42 -6.18
CA LEU A 261 -10.81 -6.01 -7.43
C LEU A 261 -10.12 -6.61 -8.67
N GLY A 262 -9.18 -7.53 -8.46
CA GLY A 262 -8.25 -8.02 -9.47
C GLY A 262 -6.96 -7.22 -9.54
N PHE A 263 -5.88 -7.84 -10.01
CA PHE A 263 -4.51 -7.32 -9.92
C PHE A 263 -4.36 -5.87 -10.38
N ARG A 264 -4.83 -5.54 -11.60
CA ARG A 264 -4.68 -4.19 -12.17
C ARG A 264 -5.41 -3.13 -11.36
N LYS A 265 -6.67 -3.41 -10.97
CA LYS A 265 -7.48 -2.48 -10.17
C LYS A 265 -6.88 -2.30 -8.77
N ASN A 266 -6.35 -3.37 -8.18
CA ASN A 266 -5.66 -3.29 -6.88
C ASN A 266 -4.42 -2.40 -6.92
N LEU A 267 -3.61 -2.49 -8.00
CA LEU A 267 -2.49 -1.58 -8.21
C LEU A 267 -2.97 -0.13 -8.38
N ALA A 268 -4.01 0.09 -9.20
CA ALA A 268 -4.58 1.43 -9.41
C ALA A 268 -5.10 2.06 -8.12
N GLN A 269 -5.65 1.28 -7.17
CA GLN A 269 -6.06 1.80 -5.86
C GLN A 269 -4.90 2.46 -5.09
N VAL A 270 -3.66 2.01 -5.29
CA VAL A 270 -2.47 2.57 -4.62
C VAL A 270 -1.76 3.61 -5.48
N PHE A 271 -1.53 3.31 -6.77
CA PHE A 271 -0.71 4.13 -7.66
C PHE A 271 -1.51 5.10 -8.55
N GLY A 272 -2.84 4.96 -8.61
CA GLY A 272 -3.73 5.77 -9.43
C GLY A 272 -3.81 5.30 -10.88
N ASP A 273 -4.71 5.92 -11.65
CA ASP A 273 -4.92 5.58 -13.06
C ASP A 273 -3.85 6.18 -13.98
N GLN A 274 -3.29 7.33 -13.60
CA GLN A 274 -2.28 8.04 -14.38
C GLN A 274 -0.88 7.44 -14.16
N LYS A 275 -0.45 6.57 -15.09
CA LYS A 275 0.86 5.88 -15.06
C LYS A 275 2.07 6.81 -14.87
N LYS A 276 2.00 8.05 -15.38
CA LYS A 276 3.08 9.06 -15.21
C LYS A 276 3.42 9.34 -13.74
N HIS A 277 2.47 9.14 -12.83
CA HIS A 277 2.68 9.37 -11.40
C HIS A 277 3.13 8.13 -10.64
N TRP A 278 3.13 6.93 -11.25
CA TRP A 278 3.35 5.67 -10.53
C TRP A 278 4.69 5.63 -9.80
N PHE A 279 5.73 6.11 -10.47
CA PHE A 279 7.10 6.13 -9.95
C PHE A 279 7.45 7.43 -9.22
N LEU A 280 6.56 8.42 -9.20
CA LEU A 280 6.81 9.67 -8.51
C LEU A 280 6.21 9.64 -7.10
N PRO A 281 6.95 10.08 -6.05
CA PRO A 281 6.45 10.29 -4.69
C PRO A 281 5.41 11.43 -4.54
N VAL A 282 4.45 11.49 -5.46
CA VAL A 282 3.29 12.39 -5.45
C VAL A 282 2.02 11.58 -5.12
N TYR A 283 1.08 12.17 -4.39
CA TYR A 283 -0.14 11.47 -4.02
C TYR A 283 -0.98 11.17 -5.27
N SER A 284 -1.39 9.92 -5.44
CA SER A 284 -2.26 9.50 -6.55
C SER A 284 -3.09 8.25 -6.21
N SER A 285 -3.18 7.88 -4.93
CA SER A 285 -4.03 6.77 -4.50
C SER A 285 -5.51 7.14 -4.72
N LEU A 286 -6.33 6.13 -5.02
CA LEU A 286 -7.75 6.32 -5.27
C LEU A 286 -8.56 6.19 -3.97
N GLY A 287 -9.76 6.78 -3.97
CA GLY A 287 -10.70 6.74 -2.84
C GLY A 287 -10.47 7.87 -1.84
N ASP A 288 -11.28 7.85 -0.79
CA ASP A 288 -11.29 8.84 0.30
C ASP A 288 -10.59 8.33 1.58
N GLY A 289 -10.33 7.02 1.64
CA GLY A 289 -9.77 6.34 2.81
C GLY A 289 -10.80 5.86 3.82
N TYR A 290 -12.09 6.19 3.63
CA TYR A 290 -13.21 5.77 4.45
C TYR A 290 -13.95 4.60 3.80
N THR A 291 -14.17 4.71 2.49
CA THR A 291 -14.91 3.75 1.67
C THR A 291 -13.95 3.04 0.72
N PHE A 292 -14.13 1.72 0.60
CA PHE A 292 -13.30 0.88 -0.26
C PHE A 292 -14.21 -0.02 -1.07
N PRO A 293 -14.04 -0.11 -2.40
CA PRO A 293 -14.81 -1.04 -3.20
C PRO A 293 -14.57 -2.48 -2.73
N THR A 294 -15.64 -3.25 -2.62
CA THR A 294 -15.61 -4.65 -2.19
C THR A 294 -15.83 -5.59 -3.37
N ARG A 295 -15.36 -6.84 -3.24
CA ARG A 295 -15.55 -7.90 -4.25
C ARG A 295 -17.01 -8.33 -4.35
N LEU A 296 -17.66 -8.47 -3.20
CA LEU A 296 -19.07 -8.84 -3.10
C LEU A 296 -19.90 -7.56 -3.07
N VAL A 297 -20.38 -7.17 -4.25
CA VAL A 297 -21.49 -6.21 -4.37
C VAL A 297 -22.76 -7.01 -4.12
N ASN A 298 -23.11 -7.28 -2.86
CA ASN A 298 -24.44 -7.77 -2.55
C ASN A 298 -25.24 -6.63 -1.96
N THR A 299 -26.21 -6.18 -2.76
CA THR A 299 -27.39 -5.37 -2.48
C THR A 299 -27.81 -5.50 -1.01
N ASP A 300 -27.43 -4.50 -0.20
CA ASP A 300 -27.93 -4.39 1.17
C ASP A 300 -29.41 -3.98 1.08
N SER A 301 -30.35 -4.91 1.25
CA SER A 301 -31.80 -4.62 1.28
C SER A 301 -32.23 -3.71 2.44
N GLU A 302 -31.31 -3.38 3.36
CA GLU A 302 -31.55 -2.53 4.54
C GLU A 302 -30.69 -1.26 4.60
N GLN A 303 -29.83 -0.99 3.61
CA GLN A 303 -29.21 0.34 3.49
C GLN A 303 -30.05 1.17 2.53
N GLY A 304 -30.73 2.18 3.07
CA GLY A 304 -31.42 3.19 2.27
C GLY A 304 -30.48 3.78 1.22
N ILE A 305 -30.98 3.85 0.00
CA ILE A 305 -30.31 4.43 -1.16
C ILE A 305 -29.92 5.87 -0.81
N VAL A 306 -28.63 6.12 -0.57
CA VAL A 306 -28.09 7.49 -0.69
C VAL A 306 -27.80 7.67 -2.17
N ASP A 307 -28.84 8.05 -2.91
CA ASP A 307 -28.72 8.46 -4.29
C ASP A 307 -27.95 9.78 -4.32
N HIS A 308 -26.76 9.75 -4.92
CA HIS A 308 -26.21 10.95 -5.53
C HIS A 308 -27.07 11.28 -6.76
N GLN A 309 -28.18 11.99 -6.55
CA GLN A 309 -28.85 12.69 -7.64
C GLN A 309 -27.91 13.79 -8.14
N SER A 310 -27.32 13.51 -9.29
CA SER A 310 -26.95 14.54 -10.26
C SER A 310 -28.20 15.36 -10.57
N SER A 311 -28.24 16.57 -10.01
CA SER A 311 -29.31 17.54 -10.23
C SER A 311 -29.41 17.88 -11.72
N SER A 312 -30.41 17.29 -12.37
CA SER A 312 -30.88 17.71 -13.69
C SER A 312 -31.67 19.01 -13.54
N LYS A 313 -31.13 20.06 -14.16
CA LYS A 313 -31.72 21.30 -14.66
C LYS A 313 -33.18 21.59 -14.31
N CYS A 314 -33.38 22.67 -13.55
CA CYS A 314 -34.55 23.53 -13.67
C CYS A 314 -34.19 24.70 -14.58
N SER A 315 -34.99 24.93 -15.62
CA SER A 315 -34.80 25.95 -16.65
C SER A 315 -35.34 27.31 -16.18
N VAL A 316 -34.50 28.34 -16.09
CA VAL A 316 -34.88 29.77 -16.24
C VAL A 316 -33.67 30.54 -16.80
N ASP A 317 -33.94 31.42 -17.77
CA ASP A 317 -33.02 32.21 -18.60
C ASP A 317 -32.00 33.10 -17.87
N GLY A 318 -30.84 33.33 -18.51
CA GLY A 318 -29.92 34.43 -18.16
C GLY A 318 -28.47 34.21 -18.61
N GLN A 319 -27.99 35.05 -19.53
CA GLN A 319 -26.68 35.02 -20.21
C GLN A 319 -25.44 34.96 -19.29
N THR A 320 -24.40 34.19 -19.67
CA THR A 320 -23.07 34.67 -20.15
C THR A 320 -21.97 33.58 -20.09
N ASN A 321 -20.99 33.73 -20.99
CA ASN A 321 -19.98 32.80 -21.48
C ASN A 321 -19.03 32.10 -20.47
N SER A 322 -18.68 30.83 -20.75
CA SER A 322 -17.27 30.36 -20.80
C SER A 322 -17.14 28.95 -21.45
N ARG A 323 -16.03 28.73 -22.16
CA ARG A 323 -15.75 27.67 -23.17
C ARG A 323 -15.56 26.25 -22.58
N PRO A 324 -15.79 25.17 -23.36
CA PRO A 324 -15.75 23.80 -22.85
C PRO A 324 -14.36 23.15 -22.90
N LEU A 325 -14.05 22.35 -21.87
CA LEU A 325 -12.96 21.37 -21.83
C LEU A 325 -13.52 19.97 -22.17
N SER A 326 -12.78 19.26 -23.00
CA SER A 326 -13.17 18.09 -23.79
C SER A 326 -13.56 16.84 -23.00
N ASP A 327 -14.62 16.21 -23.50
CA ASP A 327 -15.10 14.85 -23.20
C ASP A 327 -14.09 13.76 -23.56
N SER A 328 -13.89 12.81 -22.64
CA SER A 328 -13.38 11.47 -22.94
C SER A 328 -13.65 10.53 -21.74
N GLN A 329 -14.92 10.32 -21.43
CA GLN A 329 -15.39 9.15 -20.69
C GLN A 329 -16.66 8.68 -21.40
N ASN A 330 -16.54 7.59 -22.17
CA ASN A 330 -17.59 6.62 -22.51
C ASN A 330 -17.17 5.84 -23.76
N HIS A 331 -16.37 4.79 -23.58
CA HIS A 331 -16.42 3.65 -24.48
C HIS A 331 -15.84 2.42 -23.79
N LEU A 332 -16.40 1.25 -24.12
CA LEU A 332 -16.01 -0.11 -23.70
C LEU A 332 -16.77 -0.70 -22.51
N LEU A 333 -18.09 -0.83 -22.67
CA LEU A 333 -18.84 -2.01 -22.25
C LEU A 333 -20.07 -2.11 -23.16
N SER A 334 -19.93 -2.76 -24.32
CA SER A 334 -21.02 -3.45 -25.03
C SER A 334 -20.45 -4.27 -26.19
N ASN A 335 -21.03 -5.45 -26.36
CA ASN A 335 -20.91 -6.42 -27.46
C ASN A 335 -19.92 -7.58 -27.24
N ASP A 336 -20.46 -8.69 -26.75
CA ASP A 336 -20.19 -10.04 -27.26
C ASP A 336 -21.30 -10.99 -26.76
N VAL A 337 -22.47 -11.01 -27.43
CA VAL A 337 -23.39 -12.17 -27.47
C VAL A 337 -24.24 -12.13 -28.77
N HIS A 338 -24.00 -13.13 -29.63
CA HIS A 338 -24.83 -13.72 -30.70
C HIS A 338 -25.40 -12.84 -31.83
N SER A 339 -25.08 -13.20 -33.08
CA SER A 339 -25.93 -14.07 -33.92
C SER A 339 -25.24 -14.39 -35.26
N ASP A 340 -25.08 -15.69 -35.53
CA ASP A 340 -24.78 -16.24 -36.85
C ASP A 340 -26.08 -16.36 -37.66
N GLU A 341 -26.07 -15.93 -38.93
CA GLU A 341 -26.79 -16.66 -39.99
C GLU A 341 -26.29 -16.30 -41.41
N GLN A 342 -26.16 -17.38 -42.19
CA GLN A 342 -26.41 -17.51 -43.64
C GLN A 342 -25.24 -17.44 -44.66
N LYS A 343 -24.86 -18.63 -45.18
CA LYS A 343 -24.73 -18.91 -46.63
C LYS A 343 -24.58 -20.42 -46.97
N ASP A 344 -25.63 -20.94 -47.60
CA ASP A 344 -25.76 -21.88 -48.73
C ASP A 344 -24.89 -23.16 -48.94
N CYS A 345 -25.65 -24.26 -49.06
CA CYS A 345 -25.69 -25.27 -50.15
C CYS A 345 -24.75 -26.50 -50.11
N SER A 346 -25.32 -27.69 -49.85
CA SER A 346 -25.39 -28.81 -50.82
C SER A 346 -26.06 -30.08 -50.25
N VAL A 347 -26.55 -30.90 -51.18
CA VAL A 347 -27.53 -31.99 -51.11
C VAL A 347 -26.89 -33.34 -50.69
N ALA A 348 -27.58 -34.19 -49.91
CA ALA A 348 -27.88 -35.61 -50.23
C ALA A 348 -28.48 -36.45 -49.06
N LYS A 349 -29.68 -36.98 -49.34
CA LYS A 349 -30.28 -38.32 -49.08
C LYS A 349 -30.28 -39.01 -47.69
N ALA A 350 -31.45 -39.60 -47.45
CA ALA A 350 -31.95 -40.37 -46.32
C ALA A 350 -31.27 -41.73 -46.07
N ASP A 351 -31.39 -42.27 -44.84
CA ASP A 351 -32.05 -43.56 -44.60
C ASP A 351 -32.43 -43.78 -43.11
N ASN A 352 -33.38 -44.69 -42.93
CA ASN A 352 -34.10 -45.14 -41.73
C ASN A 352 -33.25 -45.78 -40.61
N GLY A 353 -33.81 -45.87 -39.40
CA GLY A 353 -33.35 -46.89 -38.43
C GLY A 353 -33.92 -46.76 -37.02
N LEU A 354 -34.78 -47.71 -36.67
CA LEU A 354 -35.55 -47.85 -35.43
C LEU A 354 -34.71 -48.28 -34.20
N THR A 355 -35.20 -47.84 -33.03
CA THR A 355 -34.98 -48.21 -31.63
C THR A 355 -34.51 -49.65 -31.31
N VAL A 356 -33.58 -49.82 -30.35
CA VAL A 356 -33.64 -50.89 -29.31
C VAL A 356 -32.89 -50.44 -28.04
N ILE A 357 -33.57 -50.54 -26.89
CA ILE A 357 -33.02 -50.51 -25.52
C ILE A 357 -32.74 -51.95 -25.09
N VAL A 358 -31.57 -52.24 -24.50
CA VAL A 358 -31.36 -53.43 -23.66
C VAL A 358 -30.54 -53.02 -22.42
N THR A 359 -31.06 -53.43 -21.27
CA THR A 359 -30.51 -53.30 -19.93
C THR A 359 -29.95 -54.64 -19.42
N VAL A 360 -29.06 -54.55 -18.42
CA VAL A 360 -28.78 -55.49 -17.30
C VAL A 360 -27.56 -56.44 -17.38
N GLU A 361 -26.67 -56.22 -16.40
CA GLU A 361 -25.74 -57.06 -15.59
C GLU A 361 -24.92 -58.23 -16.16
N SER A 362 -23.62 -58.30 -15.78
CA SER A 362 -23.12 -59.24 -14.75
C SER A 362 -21.58 -59.23 -14.60
N GLU A 363 -21.14 -59.11 -13.33
CA GLU A 363 -20.02 -59.77 -12.60
C GLU A 363 -18.65 -60.06 -13.27
N SER A 364 -17.58 -59.54 -12.65
CA SER A 364 -16.61 -60.32 -11.83
C SER A 364 -15.69 -59.40 -11.02
#